data_AF-A0A7Y2AN23-F1
#
_entry.id   AF-A0A7Y2AN23-F1
#
_cell.length_a   1.000
_cell.length_b   1.000
_cell.length_c   1.000
_cell.angle_alpha   90.00
_cell.angle_beta   90.00
_cell.angle_gamma   90.00
#
_symmetry.space_group_name_H-M   'P 1'
#
loop_
_entity.id
_entity.type
_entity.pdbx_description
1 polymer ?
#
loop_
_entity_poly.entity_id
_entity_poly.type
_entity_poly.pdbx_seq_one_letter_code
_entity_poly.pdbx_strand_id
1 'polypeptide(L)'
;MARSENHFIGCSQVPEQRKLDREAFLELLADQFPEVVATIDEISTGLLHLEVAAFRRCVENAADSSRLWDVQRYLKFVDDIVPRADDELGNAIGVSFIEDFALECNDARRNAIRERAPKRIREMIVVVNSQWR
;
A
#
# COMPACT_ATOMS: atom_id res chain seq x y z
N MET A 1 -28.37 34.18 -48.96
CA MET A 1 -27.04 34.59 -48.46
C MET A 1 -26.98 34.15 -47.00
N ALA A 2 -26.40 32.98 -46.67
CA ALA A 2 -24.99 32.76 -46.26
C ALA A 2 -24.63 33.61 -45.01
N ARG A 3 -24.13 33.12 -43.85
CA ARG A 3 -23.22 32.01 -43.47
C ARG A 3 -23.52 31.56 -42.00
N SER A 4 -23.46 30.27 -41.65
CA SER A 4 -22.39 29.57 -40.90
C SER A 4 -21.69 30.37 -39.79
N GLU A 5 -21.66 29.87 -38.54
CA GLU A 5 -20.48 29.20 -37.94
C GLU A 5 -20.69 28.75 -36.47
N ASN A 6 -20.00 27.66 -36.14
CA ASN A 6 -19.94 26.90 -34.88
C ASN A 6 -19.51 27.72 -33.66
N HIS A 7 -19.91 27.28 -32.47
CA HIS A 7 -18.95 27.21 -31.37
C HIS A 7 -19.15 25.97 -30.49
N PHE A 8 -18.17 25.10 -30.59
CA PHE A 8 -17.87 23.94 -29.75
C PHE A 8 -17.21 24.45 -28.46
N ILE A 9 -17.74 24.12 -27.28
CA ILE A 9 -17.00 24.00 -26.02
C ILE A 9 -17.78 22.96 -25.22
N GLY A 10 -17.28 21.82 -24.79
CA GLY A 10 -15.93 21.29 -24.65
C GLY A 10 -16.11 20.23 -23.58
N CYS A 11 -16.00 18.94 -23.94
CA CYS A 11 -15.98 17.86 -22.95
C CYS A 11 -14.87 18.18 -21.95
N SER A 12 -15.25 18.46 -20.70
CA SER A 12 -14.30 18.53 -19.60
C SER A 12 -13.66 17.16 -19.46
N GLN A 13 -12.45 17.00 -19.98
CA GLN A 13 -11.61 15.87 -19.64
C GLN A 13 -11.26 16.02 -18.16
N VAL A 14 -11.93 15.23 -17.31
CA VAL A 14 -11.48 15.02 -15.94
C VAL A 14 -10.07 14.46 -16.03
N PRO A 15 -9.05 15.03 -15.38
CA PRO A 15 -7.70 14.50 -15.46
C PRO A 15 -7.72 13.07 -14.93
N GLU A 16 -7.31 12.13 -15.77
CA GLU A 16 -7.07 10.74 -15.39
C GLU A 16 -6.04 10.77 -14.27
N GLN A 17 -6.47 10.45 -13.04
CA GLN A 17 -5.59 10.43 -11.89
C GLN A 17 -4.51 9.37 -12.17
N ARG A 18 -3.28 9.83 -12.39
CA ARG A 18 -2.15 8.94 -12.63
C ARG A 18 -2.01 8.02 -11.42
N LYS A 19 -2.19 6.72 -11.65
CA LYS A 19 -2.01 5.71 -10.61
C LYS A 19 -0.53 5.74 -10.14
N LEU A 20 -0.31 5.39 -8.87
CA LEU A 20 1.01 5.23 -8.28
C LEU A 20 1.64 3.96 -8.82
N ASP A 21 2.80 4.12 -9.44
CA ASP A 21 3.67 3.04 -9.87
C ASP A 21 4.73 2.74 -8.79
N ARG A 22 5.63 1.81 -9.10
CA ARG A 22 6.77 1.44 -8.23
C ARG A 22 7.62 2.64 -7.83
N GLU A 23 7.98 3.51 -8.76
CA GLU A 23 8.88 4.64 -8.49
C GLU A 23 8.23 5.61 -7.52
N ALA A 24 6.98 5.99 -7.78
CA ALA A 24 6.23 6.86 -6.89
C ALA A 24 6.00 6.22 -5.50
N PHE A 25 5.82 4.90 -5.43
CA PHE A 25 5.76 4.17 -4.16
C PHE A 25 7.06 4.30 -3.36
N LEU A 26 8.21 4.07 -4.00
CA LEU A 26 9.51 4.14 -3.33
C LEU A 26 9.86 5.57 -2.89
N GLU A 27 9.52 6.58 -3.69
CA GLU A 27 9.68 7.98 -3.30
C GLU A 27 8.85 8.33 -2.06
N LEU A 28 7.57 7.93 -2.05
CA LEU A 28 6.69 8.13 -0.88
C LEU A 28 7.18 7.36 0.35
N LEU A 29 7.74 6.16 0.15
CA LEU A 29 8.29 5.35 1.23
C LEU A 29 9.56 5.99 1.80
N ALA A 30 10.44 6.51 0.95
CA ALA A 30 11.67 7.21 1.36
C ALA A 30 11.38 8.51 2.11
N ASP A 31 10.37 9.26 1.71
CA ASP A 31 9.95 10.50 2.36
C ASP A 31 9.38 10.26 3.76
N GLN A 32 8.52 9.23 3.91
CA GLN A 32 7.82 9.00 5.17
C GLN A 32 8.55 8.06 6.13
N PHE A 33 9.34 7.13 5.60
CA PHE A 33 9.96 6.02 6.34
C PHE A 33 11.36 5.72 5.78
N PRO A 34 12.32 6.66 5.85
CA PRO A 34 13.68 6.44 5.36
C PRO A 34 14.37 5.22 5.99
N GLU A 35 14.01 4.89 7.23
CA GLU A 35 14.48 3.69 7.93
C GLU A 35 14.04 2.38 7.26
N VAL A 36 12.89 2.36 6.59
CA VAL A 36 12.40 1.19 5.85
C VAL A 36 13.21 1.03 4.57
N VAL A 37 13.43 2.11 3.84
CA VAL A 37 14.20 2.09 2.59
C VAL A 37 15.62 1.60 2.83
N ALA A 38 16.22 1.94 3.97
CA ALA A 38 17.53 1.43 4.38
C ALA A 38 17.58 -0.10 4.58
N THR A 39 16.43 -0.77 4.72
CA THR A 39 16.35 -2.24 4.83
C THR A 39 16.10 -2.94 3.50
N ILE A 40 15.77 -2.20 2.45
CA ILE A 40 15.65 -2.75 1.09
C ILE A 40 17.06 -2.97 0.58
N ASP A 41 17.47 -4.24 0.49
CA ASP A 41 18.79 -4.61 0.02
C ASP A 41 18.93 -4.44 -1.51
N GLU A 42 20.18 -4.44 -2.00
CA GLU A 42 20.48 -4.35 -3.44
C GLU A 42 19.85 -5.48 -4.25
N ILE A 43 19.56 -6.62 -3.61
CA ILE A 43 18.95 -7.81 -4.24
C ILE A 43 17.45 -7.62 -4.45
N SER A 44 16.79 -6.92 -3.53
CA SER A 44 15.36 -6.58 -3.60
C SER A 44 15.09 -5.38 -4.50
N THR A 45 16.11 -4.53 -4.69
CA THR A 45 16.00 -3.31 -5.51
C THR A 45 15.67 -3.63 -6.96
N GLY A 46 14.59 -3.04 -7.47
CA GLY A 46 14.11 -3.29 -8.83
C GLY A 46 13.06 -4.38 -8.93
N LEU A 47 12.76 -5.09 -7.83
CA LEU A 47 11.77 -6.15 -7.77
C LEU A 47 10.65 -5.74 -6.82
N LEU A 48 9.57 -5.18 -7.38
CA LEU A 48 8.48 -4.56 -6.61
C LEU A 48 7.93 -5.46 -5.50
N HIS A 49 7.73 -6.74 -5.79
CA HIS A 49 7.27 -7.71 -4.80
C HIS A 49 8.25 -7.88 -3.62
N LEU A 50 9.57 -7.84 -3.85
CA LEU A 50 10.57 -7.92 -2.78
C LEU A 50 10.67 -6.61 -1.99
N GLU A 51 10.52 -5.47 -2.65
CA GLU A 51 10.46 -4.16 -2.00
C GLU A 51 9.25 -4.05 -1.07
N VAL A 52 8.09 -4.51 -1.54
CA VAL A 52 6.86 -4.59 -0.73
C VAL A 52 7.02 -5.62 0.40
N ALA A 53 7.66 -6.76 0.17
CA ALA A 53 7.94 -7.76 1.20
C ALA A 53 8.95 -7.24 2.25
N ALA A 54 9.93 -6.42 1.86
CA ALA A 54 10.84 -5.76 2.80
C ALA A 54 10.06 -4.78 3.70
N PHE A 55 9.16 -3.99 3.11
CA PHE A 55 8.28 -3.12 3.89
C PHE A 55 7.38 -3.90 4.85
N ARG A 56 6.75 -5.00 4.39
CA ARG A 56 5.96 -5.90 5.25
C ARG A 56 6.76 -6.36 6.48
N ARG A 57 8.00 -6.81 6.28
CA ARG A 57 8.89 -7.25 7.37
C ARG A 57 9.16 -6.14 8.40
N CYS A 58 9.22 -4.87 7.99
CA CYS A 58 9.30 -3.76 8.94
C CYS A 58 8.03 -3.62 9.80
N VAL A 59 6.85 -3.80 9.19
CA VAL A 59 5.57 -3.77 9.92
C VAL A 59 5.47 -4.93 10.91
N GLU A 60 5.86 -6.12 10.49
CA GLU A 60 5.92 -7.31 11.34
C GLU A 60 6.86 -7.13 12.52
N ASN A 61 8.08 -6.66 12.27
CA ASN A 61 9.04 -6.38 13.34
C ASN A 61 8.52 -5.32 14.32
N ALA A 62 7.82 -4.29 13.84
CA ALA A 62 7.19 -3.30 14.70
C ALA A 62 6.07 -3.91 15.55
N ALA A 63 5.24 -4.78 14.96
CA ALA A 63 4.17 -5.48 15.67
C ALA A 63 4.72 -6.45 16.73
N ASP A 64 5.71 -7.26 16.37
CA ASP A 64 6.37 -8.21 17.27
C ASP A 64 7.07 -7.50 18.44
N SER A 65 7.60 -6.29 18.19
CA SER A 65 8.23 -5.45 19.21
C SER A 65 7.25 -4.55 19.98
N SER A 66 5.94 -4.74 19.81
CA SER A 66 4.88 -3.92 20.45
C SER A 66 4.98 -2.41 20.17
N ARG A 67 5.59 -2.02 19.04
CA ARG A 67 5.66 -0.63 18.57
C ARG A 67 4.38 -0.25 17.83
N LEU A 68 3.27 -0.23 18.57
CA LEU A 68 1.91 -0.11 18.00
C LEU A 68 1.67 1.20 17.24
N TRP A 69 2.35 2.29 17.62
CA TRP A 69 2.28 3.56 16.89
C TRP A 69 2.93 3.48 15.50
N ASP A 70 4.06 2.77 15.38
CA ASP A 70 4.75 2.57 14.11
C ASP A 70 3.89 1.67 13.20
N VAL A 71 3.34 0.58 13.75
CA VAL A 71 2.39 -0.28 13.04
C VAL A 71 1.21 0.52 12.49
N GLN A 72 0.61 1.40 13.30
CA GLN A 72 -0.49 2.25 12.85
C GLN A 72 -0.07 3.14 11.66
N ARG A 73 1.11 3.75 11.73
CA ARG A 73 1.63 4.62 10.66
C ARG A 73 1.85 3.85 9.37
N TYR A 74 2.49 2.68 9.45
CA TYR A 74 2.75 1.85 8.27
C TYR A 74 1.46 1.34 7.62
N LEU A 75 0.49 0.88 8.42
CA LEU A 75 -0.77 0.36 7.88
C LEU A 75 -1.65 1.49 7.32
N LYS A 76 -1.59 2.69 7.90
CA LYS A 76 -2.22 3.87 7.34
C LYS A 76 -1.61 4.23 5.98
N PHE A 77 -0.30 4.17 5.85
CA PHE A 77 0.38 4.39 4.58
C PHE A 77 -0.09 3.41 3.50
N VAL A 78 -0.23 2.11 3.82
CA VAL A 78 -0.80 1.12 2.88
C VAL A 78 -2.25 1.47 2.51
N ASP A 79 -3.09 1.81 3.49
CA ASP A 79 -4.50 2.19 3.24
C ASP A 79 -4.62 3.40 2.30
N ASP A 80 -3.71 4.36 2.42
CA ASP A 80 -3.67 5.56 1.58
C ASP A 80 -3.13 5.25 0.15
N ILE A 81 -2.32 4.21 -0.03
CA ILE A 81 -1.73 3.82 -1.34
C ILE A 81 -2.64 2.89 -2.14
N VAL A 82 -3.26 1.89 -1.50
CA VAL A 82 -4.08 0.87 -2.17
C VAL A 82 -5.07 1.45 -3.20
N PRO A 83 -5.87 2.50 -2.91
CA PRO A 83 -6.82 3.03 -3.89
C PRO A 83 -6.18 3.78 -5.06
N ARG A 84 -4.90 4.12 -4.95
CA ARG A 84 -4.13 4.90 -5.93
C ARG A 84 -3.14 4.04 -6.71
N ALA A 85 -2.85 2.83 -6.25
CA ALA A 85 -1.88 1.93 -6.86
C ALA A 85 -2.28 1.53 -8.29
N ASP A 86 -1.29 1.44 -9.17
CA ASP A 86 -1.46 0.77 -10.46
C ASP A 86 -1.66 -0.74 -10.30
N ASP A 87 -1.90 -1.43 -11.40
CA ASP A 87 -2.28 -2.84 -11.35
C ASP A 87 -1.11 -3.70 -10.84
N GLU A 88 0.14 -3.31 -11.12
CA GLU A 88 1.34 -4.04 -10.68
C GLU A 88 1.61 -3.82 -9.19
N LEU A 89 1.62 -2.57 -8.73
CA LEU A 89 1.76 -2.22 -7.32
C LEU A 89 0.60 -2.75 -6.47
N GLY A 90 -0.63 -2.66 -6.99
CA GLY A 90 -1.81 -3.21 -6.35
C GLY A 90 -1.68 -4.72 -6.16
N ASN A 91 -1.21 -5.44 -7.18
CA ASN A 91 -0.94 -6.88 -7.08
C ASN A 91 0.19 -7.18 -6.07
N ALA A 92 1.27 -6.41 -6.07
CA ALA A 92 2.36 -6.58 -5.12
C ALA A 92 1.93 -6.35 -3.67
N ILE A 93 1.12 -5.33 -3.40
CA ILE A 93 0.53 -5.09 -2.08
C ILE A 93 -0.44 -6.23 -1.72
N GLY A 94 -1.27 -6.69 -2.65
CA GLY A 94 -2.18 -7.81 -2.42
C GLY A 94 -1.44 -9.06 -1.97
N VAL A 95 -0.48 -9.51 -2.77
CA VAL A 95 0.23 -10.78 -2.55
C VAL A 95 1.32 -10.62 -1.49
N SER A 96 2.30 -9.76 -1.74
CA SER A 96 3.55 -9.71 -0.95
C SER A 96 3.42 -8.91 0.35
N PHE A 97 2.32 -8.18 0.53
CA PHE A 97 1.99 -7.54 1.81
C PHE A 97 0.81 -8.24 2.49
N ILE A 98 -0.40 -8.17 1.92
CA ILE A 98 -1.63 -8.58 2.63
C ILE A 98 -1.70 -10.09 2.81
N GLU A 99 -1.46 -10.87 1.74
CA GLU A 99 -1.54 -12.34 1.82
C GLU A 99 -0.44 -12.91 2.71
N ASP A 100 0.81 -12.54 2.46
CA ASP A 100 1.93 -13.00 3.28
C ASP A 100 1.77 -12.62 4.76
N PHE A 101 1.36 -11.38 5.06
CA PHE A 101 1.15 -10.94 6.45
C PHE A 101 0.04 -11.74 7.14
N ALA A 102 -1.01 -12.10 6.39
CA ALA A 102 -2.12 -12.89 6.90
C ALA A 102 -1.76 -14.37 7.13
N LEU A 103 -0.76 -14.91 6.43
CA LEU A 103 -0.28 -16.28 6.62
C LEU A 103 0.57 -16.42 7.90
N GLU A 104 1.43 -15.44 8.18
CA GLU A 104 2.35 -15.47 9.32
C GLU A 104 1.76 -14.81 10.59
N CYS A 105 0.58 -15.27 11.00
CA CYS A 105 -0.16 -14.71 12.14
C CYS A 105 0.37 -15.23 13.49
N ASN A 106 0.79 -14.31 14.37
CA ASN A 106 0.93 -14.55 15.81
C ASN A 106 -0.03 -13.64 16.61
N ASP A 107 -0.17 -13.87 17.92
CA ASP A 107 -1.11 -13.12 18.76
C ASP A 107 -0.76 -11.63 18.87
N ALA A 108 0.54 -11.28 18.89
CA ALA A 108 0.98 -9.89 18.95
C ALA A 108 0.57 -9.12 17.69
N ARG A 109 0.83 -9.68 16.50
CA ARG A 109 0.42 -9.13 15.20
C ARG A 109 -1.10 -9.03 15.10
N ARG A 110 -1.84 -10.05 15.53
CA ARG A 110 -3.30 -10.05 15.56
C ARG A 110 -3.86 -8.92 16.41
N ASN A 111 -3.33 -8.73 17.61
CA ASN A 111 -3.75 -7.66 18.51
C ASN A 111 -3.41 -6.28 17.92
N ALA A 112 -2.20 -6.12 17.38
CA ALA A 112 -1.78 -4.88 16.73
C ALA A 112 -2.70 -4.50 15.56
N ILE A 113 -3.06 -5.46 14.70
CA ILE A 113 -4.01 -5.23 13.60
C ILE A 113 -5.39 -4.87 14.15
N ARG A 114 -5.93 -5.63 15.11
CA ARG A 114 -7.26 -5.37 15.67
C ARG A 114 -7.38 -3.97 16.26
N GLU A 115 -6.35 -3.52 16.98
CA GLU A 115 -6.33 -2.24 17.68
C GLU A 115 -6.01 -1.04 16.78
N ARG A 116 -5.10 -1.20 15.82
CA ARG A 116 -4.44 -0.06 15.15
C ARG A 116 -4.66 0.02 13.64
N ALA A 117 -5.02 -1.09 12.99
CA ALA A 117 -5.12 -1.09 11.54
C ALA A 117 -6.36 -0.32 11.06
N PRO A 118 -6.25 0.46 9.96
CA PRO A 118 -7.39 1.04 9.28
C PRO A 118 -8.43 -0.03 8.91
N LYS A 119 -9.70 0.36 8.83
CA LYS A 119 -10.81 -0.58 8.59
C LYS A 119 -10.61 -1.39 7.29
N ARG A 120 -10.21 -0.74 6.19
CA ARG A 120 -9.97 -1.41 4.91
C ARG A 120 -8.91 -2.49 5.02
N ILE A 121 -7.77 -2.19 5.64
CA ILE A 121 -6.66 -3.14 5.79
C ILE A 121 -7.10 -4.36 6.63
N ARG A 122 -7.85 -4.13 7.71
CA ARG A 122 -8.45 -5.24 8.48
C ARG A 122 -9.37 -6.10 7.64
N GLU A 123 -10.25 -5.47 6.85
CA GLU A 123 -11.17 -6.18 5.97
C GLU A 123 -10.42 -6.99 4.91
N MET A 124 -9.38 -6.43 4.29
CA MET A 124 -8.53 -7.13 3.31
C MET A 124 -7.86 -8.36 3.93
N ILE A 125 -7.25 -8.23 5.11
CA ILE A 125 -6.61 -9.35 5.82
C ILE A 125 -7.63 -10.45 6.17
N VAL A 126 -8.82 -10.07 6.66
CA VAL A 126 -9.88 -11.03 7.03
C VAL A 126 -10.45 -11.76 5.81
N VAL A 127 -10.54 -11.08 4.66
CA VAL A 127 -10.98 -11.68 3.39
C VAL A 127 -9.98 -12.76 2.95
N VAL A 128 -8.68 -12.48 3.05
CA VAL A 128 -7.64 -13.42 2.65
C VAL A 128 -7.55 -14.61 3.61
N ASN A 129 -7.59 -14.36 4.92
CA ASN A 129 -7.49 -15.43 5.91
C ASN A 129 -8.55 -15.25 7.03
N SER A 130 -9.56 -16.12 7.01
CA SER A 130 -10.67 -16.10 7.97
C SER A 130 -10.26 -16.35 9.42
N GLN A 131 -9.04 -16.87 9.65
CA GLN A 131 -8.47 -17.02 10.99
C GLN A 131 -8.28 -15.67 11.69
N TRP A 132 -8.32 -14.53 11.00
CA TRP A 132 -8.17 -13.18 11.57
C TRP A 132 -9.49 -12.53 12.02
N ARG A 133 -10.62 -13.25 11.92
CA ARG A 133 -11.90 -12.82 12.54
C ARG A 133 -11.75 -12.68 14.05
#